data_AF-A0AAI9NZP8-F1
#
_entry.id   AF-A0AAI9NZP8-F1
#
_cell.length_a   1.000
_cell.length_b   1.000
_cell.length_c   1.000
_cell.angle_alpha   90.00
_cell.angle_beta   90.00
_cell.angle_gamma   90.00
#
_symmetry.space_group_name_H-M   'P 1'
#
loop_
_entity.id
_entity.type
_entity.pdbx_description
1 polymer ?
#
loop_
_entity_poly.entity_id
_entity_poly.type
_entity_poly.pdbx_seq_one_letter_code
_entity_poly.pdbx_strand_id
1 'polypeptide(L)'
;MVRTEESNIAPTIYLNPYFEQIQDGAELDDVLAQIASVYQSHYIDHDIDVSAVTDFDKIKEKIVCKLINEEANQQFLQDKPYSKLEDLAVVYQILMDKTGEGTATITDNLMDGYGITLEELHDQALQNMDTLQLHSFKGMNETVAEMIAVDIAREENVGMDEAKEMAMQMMPDIPDTMFVLTNDTKVNGAAAILNDDIRQEIAEKVGDFYMLPSSIHETLILPKDAGMEFKELEQMVQEVNQTQVAPGERLSDHVYEYDAKEHELFHSDRAEERAKQKEEKRDNRHERVSVKEKLAEKKDAVIKMNAGKEHSAPKKRKQ
;
A
#
# COMPACT_ATOMS: atom_id res chain seq x y z
N MET A 1 14.96 -21.99 3.97
CA MET A 1 16.26 -21.30 4.00
C MET A 1 17.35 -22.35 4.18
N VAL A 2 18.29 -22.46 3.23
CA VAL A 2 19.41 -23.41 3.30
C VAL A 2 20.68 -22.61 3.56
N ARG A 3 21.15 -22.59 4.80
CA ARG A 3 22.32 -21.81 5.23
C ARG A 3 23.53 -22.74 5.40
N THR A 4 24.65 -22.40 4.79
CA THR A 4 25.94 -23.04 5.05
C THR A 4 26.58 -22.42 6.31
N GLU A 5 27.37 -23.18 7.05
CA GLU A 5 28.02 -22.68 8.29
C GLU A 5 28.99 -21.50 8.02
N GLU A 6 29.45 -21.36 6.77
CA GLU A 6 30.46 -20.38 6.36
C GLU A 6 29.90 -19.11 5.70
N SER A 7 28.58 -18.99 5.50
CA SER A 7 27.97 -17.79 4.90
C SER A 7 26.92 -17.14 5.80
N ASN A 8 26.96 -15.81 5.84
CA ASN A 8 25.92 -14.99 6.48
C ASN A 8 24.70 -14.73 5.57
N ILE A 9 24.71 -15.19 4.31
CA ILE A 9 23.61 -15.06 3.35
C ILE A 9 23.15 -16.44 2.92
N ALA A 10 21.85 -16.56 2.63
CA ALA A 10 21.33 -17.70 1.93
C ALA A 10 20.25 -17.25 0.93
N PRO A 11 20.23 -17.78 -0.30
CA PRO A 11 19.11 -17.55 -1.20
C PRO A 11 17.82 -18.08 -0.56
N THR A 12 16.76 -17.29 -0.66
CA THR A 12 15.41 -17.72 -0.27
C THR A 12 14.75 -18.36 -1.47
N ILE A 13 14.64 -19.69 -1.44
CA ILE A 13 14.00 -20.47 -2.49
C ILE A 13 12.56 -20.74 -2.08
N TYR A 14 11.61 -20.19 -2.83
CA TYR A 14 10.20 -20.52 -2.67
C TYR A 14 9.95 -21.93 -3.20
N LEU A 15 9.47 -22.82 -2.32
CA LEU A 15 9.29 -24.23 -2.66
C LEU A 15 7.95 -24.50 -3.36
N ASN A 16 6.99 -23.58 -3.32
CA ASN A 16 5.66 -23.79 -3.89
C ASN A 16 5.68 -24.16 -5.39
N PRO A 17 6.42 -23.45 -6.27
CA PRO A 17 6.48 -23.81 -7.69
C PRO A 17 7.09 -25.19 -7.94
N TYR A 18 8.06 -25.60 -7.10
CA TYR A 18 8.69 -26.92 -7.19
C TYR A 18 7.77 -28.03 -6.66
N PHE A 19 6.97 -27.72 -5.64
CA PHE A 19 5.98 -28.64 -5.10
C PHE A 19 4.86 -28.90 -6.12
N GLU A 20 4.39 -27.87 -6.81
CA GLU A 20 3.42 -27.99 -7.91
C GLU A 20 3.95 -28.90 -9.03
N GLN A 21 5.22 -28.76 -9.43
CA GLN A 21 5.85 -29.66 -10.40
C GLN A 21 5.82 -31.14 -9.96
N ILE A 22 6.07 -31.43 -8.68
CA ILE A 22 5.98 -32.80 -8.14
C ILE A 22 4.53 -33.30 -8.19
N GLN A 23 3.55 -32.44 -7.88
CA GLN A 23 2.13 -32.79 -7.99
C GLN A 23 1.70 -33.09 -9.43
N ASP A 24 2.29 -32.40 -10.40
CA ASP A 24 2.09 -32.62 -11.84
C ASP A 24 2.90 -33.80 -12.41
N GLY A 25 3.61 -34.54 -11.54
CA GLY A 25 4.27 -35.79 -11.89
C GLY A 25 5.76 -35.69 -12.23
N ALA A 26 6.42 -34.57 -11.91
CA ALA A 26 7.87 -34.46 -12.01
C ALA A 26 8.57 -35.38 -10.99
N GLU A 27 9.68 -35.98 -11.41
CA GLU A 27 10.52 -36.81 -10.52
C GLU A 27 11.20 -35.94 -9.47
N LEU A 28 11.20 -36.43 -8.22
CA LEU A 28 11.74 -35.68 -7.08
C LEU A 28 13.23 -35.33 -7.27
N ASP A 29 14.01 -36.22 -7.87
CA ASP A 29 15.44 -36.00 -8.13
C ASP A 29 15.68 -34.85 -9.11
N ASP A 30 14.82 -34.70 -10.13
CA ASP A 30 14.90 -33.62 -11.11
C ASP A 30 14.53 -32.26 -10.47
N VAL A 31 13.50 -32.26 -9.62
CA VAL A 31 13.08 -31.07 -8.87
C VAL A 31 14.16 -30.65 -7.86
N LEU A 32 14.77 -31.61 -7.16
CA LEU A 32 15.90 -31.34 -6.26
C LEU A 32 17.13 -30.82 -7.02
N ALA A 33 17.41 -31.35 -8.21
CA ALA A 33 18.48 -30.84 -9.06
C ALA A 33 18.22 -29.40 -9.53
N GLN A 34 16.97 -29.04 -9.84
CA GLN A 34 16.60 -27.66 -10.15
C GLN A 34 16.77 -26.73 -8.95
N ILE A 35 16.29 -27.14 -7.76
CA ILE A 35 16.48 -26.37 -6.52
C ILE A 35 17.98 -26.17 -6.23
N ALA A 36 18.79 -27.22 -6.38
CA ALA A 36 20.23 -27.16 -6.21
C ALA A 36 20.91 -26.25 -7.25
N SER A 37 20.44 -26.28 -8.50
CA SER A 37 20.92 -25.40 -9.57
C SER A 37 20.63 -23.94 -9.26
N VAL A 38 19.40 -23.61 -8.83
CA VAL A 38 19.03 -22.26 -8.39
C VAL A 38 19.84 -21.82 -7.17
N TYR A 39 20.04 -22.73 -6.22
CA TYR A 39 20.90 -22.45 -5.07
C TYR A 39 22.32 -22.11 -5.51
N GLN A 40 22.90 -22.87 -6.46
CA GLN A 40 24.26 -22.65 -6.95
C GLN A 40 24.38 -21.40 -7.83
N SER A 41 23.39 -21.11 -8.68
CA SER A 41 23.41 -19.94 -9.57
C SER A 41 23.27 -18.62 -8.81
N HIS A 42 22.57 -18.65 -7.67
CA HIS A 42 22.44 -17.51 -6.76
C HIS A 42 23.31 -17.65 -5.51
N TYR A 43 24.25 -18.59 -5.50
CA TYR A 43 25.22 -18.73 -4.43
C TYR A 43 26.18 -17.54 -4.47
N ILE A 44 26.20 -16.77 -3.39
CA ILE A 44 27.11 -15.65 -3.23
C ILE A 44 28.33 -16.18 -2.48
N ASP A 45 29.44 -16.40 -3.20
CA ASP A 45 30.71 -16.92 -2.65
C ASP A 45 31.52 -15.87 -1.87
N HIS A 46 30.83 -14.85 -1.36
CA HIS A 46 31.40 -13.86 -0.45
C HIS A 46 30.36 -13.46 0.59
N ASP A 47 30.80 -13.25 1.83
CA ASP A 47 29.96 -12.60 2.82
C ASP A 47 29.62 -11.18 2.36
N ILE A 48 28.35 -10.80 2.47
CA ILE A 48 27.95 -9.40 2.42
C ILE A 48 28.55 -8.79 3.66
N ASP A 49 29.25 -7.68 3.47
CA ASP A 49 29.74 -6.88 4.56
C ASP A 49 28.53 -6.42 5.40
N VAL A 50 28.28 -7.10 6.52
CA VAL A 50 27.17 -6.81 7.43
C VAL A 50 27.28 -5.36 7.92
N SER A 51 28.50 -4.80 7.96
CA SER A 51 28.72 -3.40 8.33
C SER A 51 28.10 -2.41 7.33
N ALA A 52 27.91 -2.82 6.06
CA ALA A 52 27.24 -2.02 5.05
C ALA A 52 25.72 -1.96 5.27
N VAL A 53 25.14 -2.93 5.98
CA VAL A 53 23.71 -3.00 6.28
C VAL A 53 23.39 -2.42 7.67
N THR A 54 24.31 -2.52 8.63
CA THR A 54 24.13 -1.98 9.98
C THR A 54 24.32 -0.46 10.09
N ASP A 55 24.86 0.19 9.06
CA ASP A 55 25.08 1.64 9.02
C ASP A 55 23.89 2.33 8.35
N PHE A 56 23.01 2.92 9.18
CA PHE A 56 21.78 3.56 8.72
C PHE A 56 22.05 4.62 7.65
N ASP A 57 23.12 5.42 7.78
CA ASP A 57 23.42 6.49 6.83
C ASP A 57 23.75 5.96 5.41
N LYS A 58 24.21 4.71 5.30
CA LYS A 58 24.50 4.06 4.02
C LYS A 58 23.30 3.38 3.39
N ILE A 59 22.31 2.97 4.20
CA ILE A 59 21.16 2.19 3.73
C ILE A 59 19.85 2.96 3.70
N LYS A 60 19.75 4.11 4.38
CA LYS A 60 18.50 4.86 4.49
C LYS A 60 17.88 5.22 3.16
N GLU A 61 18.67 5.45 2.11
CA GLU A 61 18.22 5.74 0.74
C GLU A 61 17.90 4.49 -0.09
N LYS A 62 17.84 3.30 0.54
CA LYS A 62 17.55 2.01 -0.10
C LYS A 62 16.41 1.25 0.56
N ILE A 63 15.80 1.85 1.59
CA ILE A 63 14.70 1.24 2.33
C ILE A 63 13.42 1.45 1.53
N VAL A 64 12.64 0.39 1.32
CA VAL A 64 11.34 0.46 0.64
C VAL A 64 10.26 -0.26 1.45
N CYS A 65 9.01 0.09 1.18
CA CYS A 65 7.85 -0.55 1.77
C CYS A 65 7.48 -1.83 1.00
N LYS A 66 6.97 -2.81 1.73
CA LYS A 66 6.26 -3.97 1.18
C LYS A 66 4.94 -4.12 1.95
N LEU A 67 3.86 -4.33 1.22
CA LEU A 67 2.57 -4.70 1.80
C LEU A 67 2.46 -6.22 1.94
N ILE A 68 1.91 -6.66 3.07
CA ILE A 68 1.53 -8.05 3.33
C ILE A 68 0.22 -8.09 4.12
N ASN A 69 -0.50 -9.21 4.10
CA ASN A 69 -1.62 -9.42 5.02
C ASN A 69 -1.12 -9.50 6.48
N GLU A 70 -1.73 -8.78 7.42
CA GLU A 70 -1.29 -8.80 8.83
C GLU A 70 -1.53 -10.18 9.48
N GLU A 71 -2.76 -10.70 9.40
CA GLU A 71 -3.18 -11.90 10.12
C GLU A 71 -2.42 -13.14 9.64
N ALA A 72 -2.32 -13.32 8.32
CA ALA A 72 -1.62 -14.45 7.72
C ALA A 72 -0.12 -14.45 8.02
N ASN A 73 0.46 -13.30 8.38
CA ASN A 73 1.89 -13.12 8.61
C ASN A 73 2.27 -12.84 10.08
N GLN A 74 1.38 -13.09 11.04
CA GLN A 74 1.62 -12.82 12.47
C GLN A 74 2.93 -13.41 13.00
N GLN A 75 3.33 -14.62 12.56
CA GLN A 75 4.60 -15.22 12.98
C GLN A 75 5.81 -14.47 12.42
N PHE A 76 5.74 -14.03 11.16
CA PHE A 76 6.79 -13.25 10.52
C PHE A 76 6.93 -11.85 11.15
N LEU A 77 5.82 -11.27 11.62
CA LEU A 77 5.77 -9.93 12.20
C LEU A 77 6.26 -9.83 13.67
N GLN A 78 6.58 -10.95 14.33
CA GLN A 78 6.92 -10.95 15.77
C GLN A 78 8.20 -10.19 16.12
N ASP A 79 9.13 -10.09 15.18
CA ASP A 79 10.45 -9.49 15.35
C ASP A 79 10.76 -8.46 14.24
N LYS A 80 9.71 -7.85 13.68
CA LYS A 80 9.78 -6.93 12.55
C LYS A 80 9.00 -5.64 12.86
N PRO A 81 9.59 -4.47 12.57
CA PRO A 81 8.86 -3.23 12.65
C PRO A 81 7.83 -3.18 11.52
N TYR A 82 6.59 -2.83 11.86
CA TYR A 82 5.53 -2.68 10.86
C TYR A 82 4.52 -1.60 11.24
N SER A 83 4.00 -0.91 10.22
CA SER A 83 2.85 0.00 10.35
C SER A 83 1.59 -0.70 9.87
N LYS A 84 0.44 -0.41 10.49
CA LYS A 84 -0.84 -1.01 10.11
C LYS A 84 -1.59 -0.16 9.09
N LEU A 85 -2.22 -0.83 8.12
CA LEU A 85 -3.21 -0.26 7.22
C LEU A 85 -4.41 -1.21 7.17
N GLU A 86 -5.45 -0.93 7.97
CA GLU A 86 -6.58 -1.85 8.20
C GLU A 86 -6.12 -3.28 8.55
N ASP A 87 -6.33 -4.28 7.67
CA ASP A 87 -5.89 -5.68 7.84
C ASP A 87 -4.53 -5.99 7.18
N LEU A 88 -3.86 -4.98 6.61
CA LEU A 88 -2.55 -5.09 6.02
C LEU A 88 -1.46 -4.57 6.98
N ALA A 89 -0.26 -5.13 6.80
CA ALA A 89 0.96 -4.67 7.44
C ALA A 89 1.93 -4.11 6.39
N VAL A 90 2.43 -2.91 6.65
CA VAL A 90 3.55 -2.31 5.92
C VAL A 90 4.84 -2.72 6.60
N VAL A 91 5.64 -3.53 5.92
CA VAL A 91 6.97 -3.97 6.38
C VAL A 91 8.06 -3.33 5.53
N TYR A 92 9.29 -3.31 6.05
CA TYR A 92 10.39 -2.56 5.46
C TYR A 92 11.52 -3.47 4.98
N GLN A 93 12.02 -3.20 3.78
CA GLN A 93 13.08 -3.98 3.16
C GLN A 93 14.17 -3.05 2.61
N ILE A 94 15.42 -3.51 2.65
CA ILE A 94 16.57 -2.83 2.04
C ILE A 94 16.80 -3.45 0.67
N LEU A 95 16.84 -2.62 -0.37
CA LEU A 95 17.26 -3.04 -1.70
C LEU A 95 18.78 -3.19 -1.76
N MET A 96 19.27 -4.41 -1.96
CA MET A 96 20.70 -4.74 -1.95
C MET A 96 21.36 -4.54 -3.32
N ASP A 97 20.59 -4.69 -4.40
CA ASP A 97 21.03 -4.43 -5.77
C ASP A 97 20.16 -3.37 -6.46
N LYS A 98 20.58 -2.95 -7.66
CA LYS A 98 19.81 -2.02 -8.50
C LYS A 98 18.74 -2.72 -9.34
N THR A 99 18.73 -4.05 -9.35
CA THR A 99 17.82 -4.88 -10.15
C THR A 99 16.58 -5.32 -9.37
N GLY A 100 16.54 -5.09 -8.05
CA GLY A 100 15.47 -5.53 -7.15
C GLY A 100 15.54 -7.02 -6.77
N GLU A 101 16.60 -7.74 -7.15
CA GLU A 101 16.68 -9.20 -7.00
C GLU A 101 17.16 -9.63 -5.60
N GLY A 102 17.88 -8.75 -4.90
CA GLY A 102 18.30 -8.92 -3.51
C GLY A 102 17.60 -7.95 -2.56
N THR A 103 16.84 -8.48 -1.60
CA THR A 103 16.27 -7.69 -0.51
C THR A 103 16.69 -8.22 0.86
N ALA A 104 16.83 -7.32 1.83
CA ALA A 104 17.03 -7.67 3.24
C ALA A 104 15.93 -7.06 4.09
N THR A 105 15.16 -7.89 4.80
CA THR A 105 14.09 -7.42 5.69
C THR A 105 14.67 -6.74 6.92
N ILE A 106 14.16 -5.56 7.26
CA ILE A 106 14.53 -4.86 8.50
C ILE A 106 13.86 -5.54 9.69
N THR A 107 14.62 -5.79 10.75
CA THR A 107 14.15 -6.39 12.00
C THR A 107 14.14 -5.38 13.13
N ASP A 108 13.45 -5.68 14.23
CA ASP A 108 13.42 -4.80 15.40
C ASP A 108 14.85 -4.52 15.90
N ASN A 109 15.70 -5.54 15.93
CA ASN A 109 17.12 -5.41 16.30
C ASN A 109 17.91 -4.47 15.36
N LEU A 110 17.60 -4.47 14.06
CA LEU A 110 18.24 -3.56 13.12
C LEU A 110 17.75 -2.13 13.33
N MET A 111 16.44 -1.93 13.49
CA MET A 111 15.86 -0.61 13.77
C MET A 111 16.41 -0.01 15.08
N ASP A 112 16.48 -0.82 16.15
CA ASP A 112 17.09 -0.46 17.42
C ASP A 112 18.57 -0.11 17.25
N GLY A 113 19.29 -0.88 16.42
CA GLY A 113 20.69 -0.63 16.08
C GLY A 113 20.92 0.67 15.31
N TYR A 114 19.99 1.06 14.45
CA TYR A 114 20.00 2.35 13.75
C TYR A 114 19.67 3.52 14.68
N GLY A 115 18.97 3.25 15.79
CA GLY A 115 18.54 4.27 16.75
C GLY A 115 17.43 5.19 16.21
N ILE A 116 16.59 4.66 15.32
CA ILE A 116 15.46 5.37 14.70
C ILE A 116 14.13 4.84 15.23
N THR A 117 13.09 5.65 15.08
CA THR A 117 11.71 5.26 15.39
C THR A 117 11.04 4.58 14.19
N LEU A 118 9.94 3.88 14.45
CA LEU A 118 9.09 3.30 13.40
C LEU A 118 8.55 4.36 12.43
N GLU A 119 8.23 5.56 12.93
CA GLU A 119 7.74 6.68 12.12
C GLU A 119 8.84 7.17 11.16
N GLU A 120 10.05 7.40 11.65
CA GLU A 120 11.20 7.78 10.81
C GLU A 120 11.53 6.72 9.76
N LEU A 121 11.43 5.43 10.13
CA LEU A 121 11.62 4.32 9.20
C LEU A 121 10.55 4.31 8.10
N HIS A 122 9.29 4.52 8.48
CA HIS A 122 8.15 4.55 7.56
C HIS A 122 8.27 5.70 6.56
N ASP A 123 8.51 6.91 7.05
CA ASP A 123 8.62 8.11 6.23
C ASP A 123 9.81 8.01 5.26
N GLN A 124 10.95 7.51 5.73
CA GLN A 124 12.12 7.30 4.89
C GLN A 124 11.83 6.27 3.78
N ALA A 125 11.13 5.18 4.11
CA ALA A 125 10.79 4.15 3.13
C ALA A 125 9.81 4.66 2.06
N LEU A 126 8.81 5.45 2.45
CA LEU A 126 7.87 6.07 1.52
C LEU A 126 8.58 7.05 0.58
N GLN A 127 9.44 7.92 1.10
CA GLN A 127 10.20 8.89 0.28
C GLN A 127 11.09 8.19 -0.76
N ASN A 128 11.68 7.05 -0.40
CA ASN A 128 12.54 6.32 -1.33
C ASN A 128 11.76 5.70 -2.48
N MET A 129 10.50 5.31 -2.28
CA MET A 129 9.69 4.68 -3.33
C MET A 129 9.54 5.59 -4.56
N ASP A 130 9.47 6.90 -4.37
CA ASP A 130 9.38 7.89 -5.45
C ASP A 130 10.58 7.89 -6.40
N THR A 131 11.68 7.25 -6.02
CA THR A 131 12.91 7.17 -6.82
C THR A 131 13.35 5.74 -7.12
N LEU A 132 13.11 4.81 -6.21
CA LEU A 132 13.58 3.42 -6.32
C LEU A 132 12.54 2.48 -6.94
N GLN A 133 11.25 2.80 -6.83
CA GLN A 133 10.14 1.96 -7.29
C GLN A 133 9.05 2.83 -7.88
N LEU A 134 9.36 3.48 -9.00
CA LEU A 134 8.46 4.40 -9.67
C LEU A 134 7.13 3.70 -9.96
N HIS A 135 6.04 4.32 -9.51
CA HIS A 135 4.73 3.74 -9.70
C HIS A 135 4.32 3.76 -11.18
N SER A 136 3.45 2.82 -11.55
CA SER A 136 2.80 2.75 -12.84
C SER A 136 1.30 2.62 -12.59
N PHE A 137 0.53 3.57 -13.13
CA PHE A 137 -0.94 3.55 -13.05
C PHE A 137 -1.55 3.58 -14.44
N LYS A 138 -2.01 2.42 -14.93
CA LYS A 138 -2.44 2.21 -16.31
C LYS A 138 -3.82 1.57 -16.39
N GLY A 139 -4.52 1.85 -17.48
CA GLY A 139 -5.77 1.14 -17.80
C GLY A 139 -5.52 -0.35 -18.03
N MET A 140 -6.56 -1.17 -17.83
CA MET A 140 -6.47 -2.61 -18.10
C MET A 140 -6.13 -2.87 -19.58
N ASN A 141 -6.70 -2.10 -20.51
CA ASN A 141 -6.42 -2.24 -21.94
C ASN A 141 -4.93 -2.02 -22.26
N GLU A 142 -4.32 -0.98 -21.69
CA GLU A 142 -2.88 -0.72 -21.85
C GLU A 142 -2.04 -1.83 -21.24
N THR A 143 -2.41 -2.29 -20.04
CA THR A 143 -1.68 -3.37 -19.36
C THR A 143 -1.70 -4.68 -20.18
N VAL A 144 -2.86 -5.05 -20.72
CA VAL A 144 -3.01 -6.23 -21.57
C VAL A 144 -2.27 -6.06 -22.90
N ALA A 145 -2.35 -4.89 -23.52
CA ALA A 145 -1.60 -4.60 -24.74
C ALA A 145 -0.09 -4.71 -24.52
N GLU A 146 0.44 -4.26 -23.37
CA GLU A 146 1.86 -4.44 -23.04
C GLU A 146 2.27 -5.90 -22.91
N MET A 147 1.37 -6.77 -22.41
CA MET A 147 1.63 -8.21 -22.36
C MET A 147 1.66 -8.81 -23.77
N ILE A 148 0.66 -8.51 -24.60
CA ILE A 148 0.57 -9.01 -25.99
C ILE A 148 1.76 -8.51 -26.82
N ALA A 149 2.21 -7.28 -26.60
CA ALA A 149 3.33 -6.69 -27.32
C ALA A 149 4.64 -7.47 -27.13
N VAL A 150 4.85 -8.14 -25.98
CA VAL A 150 6.03 -8.99 -25.75
C VAL A 150 6.03 -10.17 -26.73
N ASP A 151 4.88 -10.81 -26.92
CA ASP A 151 4.74 -11.93 -27.84
C ASP A 151 4.88 -11.47 -29.30
N ILE A 152 4.22 -10.37 -29.69
CA ILE A 152 4.34 -9.78 -31.04
C ILE A 152 5.79 -9.43 -31.37
N ALA A 153 6.49 -8.73 -30.47
CA ALA A 153 7.88 -8.34 -30.69
C ALA A 153 8.77 -9.57 -30.92
N ARG A 154 8.50 -10.68 -30.22
CA ARG A 154 9.23 -11.94 -30.37
C ARG A 154 8.89 -12.69 -31.65
N GLU A 155 7.62 -12.76 -32.01
CA GLU A 155 7.13 -13.55 -33.16
C GLU A 155 7.38 -12.84 -34.50
N GLU A 156 7.10 -11.54 -34.57
CA GLU A 156 7.24 -10.71 -35.77
C GLU A 156 8.63 -10.07 -35.88
N ASN A 157 9.47 -10.18 -34.83
CA ASN A 157 10.82 -9.61 -34.76
C ASN A 157 10.84 -8.09 -35.04
N VAL A 158 9.86 -7.38 -34.49
CA VAL A 158 9.71 -5.91 -34.56
C VAL A 158 10.16 -5.26 -33.24
N GLY A 159 10.36 -3.94 -33.26
CA GLY A 159 10.70 -3.19 -32.04
C GLY A 159 9.52 -3.17 -31.04
N MET A 160 9.82 -3.03 -29.73
CA MET A 160 8.77 -3.01 -28.70
C MET A 160 7.77 -1.87 -28.87
N ASP A 161 8.20 -0.71 -29.36
CA ASP A 161 7.29 0.42 -29.60
C ASP A 161 6.28 0.09 -30.71
N GLU A 162 6.75 -0.52 -31.81
CA GLU A 162 5.90 -0.97 -32.91
C GLU A 162 4.96 -2.11 -32.47
N ALA A 163 5.47 -3.07 -31.69
CA ALA A 163 4.66 -4.15 -31.14
C ALA A 163 3.55 -3.63 -30.21
N LYS A 164 3.83 -2.60 -29.39
CA LYS A 164 2.83 -1.96 -28.54
C LYS A 164 1.75 -1.25 -29.35
N GLU A 165 2.12 -0.55 -30.42
CA GLU A 165 1.14 0.06 -31.32
C GLU A 165 0.24 -0.99 -31.98
N MET A 166 0.83 -2.09 -32.45
CA MET A 166 0.07 -3.23 -33.02
C MET A 166 -0.87 -3.85 -31.99
N ALA A 167 -0.40 -4.12 -30.77
CA ALA A 167 -1.22 -4.67 -29.70
C ALA A 167 -2.38 -3.74 -29.32
N MET A 168 -2.14 -2.42 -29.26
CA MET A 168 -3.21 -1.46 -28.95
C MET A 168 -4.29 -1.39 -30.03
N GLN A 169 -3.95 -1.61 -31.31
CA GLN A 169 -4.95 -1.71 -32.37
C GLN A 169 -5.89 -2.93 -32.23
N MET A 170 -5.51 -3.92 -31.42
CA MET A 170 -6.33 -5.09 -31.12
C MET A 170 -7.27 -4.87 -29.93
N MET A 171 -7.03 -3.83 -29.13
CA MET A 171 -7.84 -3.52 -27.95
C MET A 171 -9.17 -2.85 -28.35
N PRO A 172 -10.25 -3.08 -27.59
CA PRO A 172 -11.52 -2.41 -27.84
C PRO A 172 -11.38 -0.90 -27.57
N ASP A 173 -11.96 -0.08 -28.45
CA ASP A 173 -12.04 1.38 -28.30
C ASP A 173 -13.16 1.76 -27.30
N ILE A 174 -12.99 1.29 -26.06
CA ILE A 174 -13.86 1.61 -24.92
C ILE A 174 -13.00 2.16 -23.78
N PRO A 175 -13.48 3.18 -23.05
CA PRO A 175 -12.79 3.67 -21.87
C PRO A 175 -12.56 2.56 -20.84
N ASP A 176 -11.38 2.55 -20.23
CA ASP A 176 -11.06 1.63 -19.14
C ASP A 176 -11.94 1.93 -17.91
N THR A 177 -12.57 0.87 -17.37
CA THR A 177 -13.32 0.90 -16.11
C THR A 177 -12.56 0.27 -14.95
N MET A 178 -11.34 -0.20 -15.22
CA MET A 178 -10.44 -0.82 -14.25
C MET A 178 -9.01 -0.47 -14.61
N PHE A 179 -8.22 -0.16 -13.59
CA PHE A 179 -6.86 0.29 -13.71
C PHE A 179 -5.95 -0.57 -12.82
N VAL A 180 -4.69 -0.70 -13.22
CA VAL A 180 -3.66 -1.44 -12.50
C VAL A 180 -2.69 -0.44 -11.90
N LEU A 181 -2.53 -0.47 -10.58
CA LEU A 181 -1.48 0.25 -9.86
C LEU A 181 -0.40 -0.75 -9.43
N THR A 182 0.82 -0.51 -9.90
CA THR A 182 2.01 -1.30 -9.57
C THR A 182 3.25 -0.40 -9.59
N ASN A 183 4.46 -0.97 -9.58
CA ASN A 183 5.71 -0.26 -9.83
C ASN A 183 6.37 -0.69 -11.15
N ASP A 184 7.41 0.02 -11.55
CA ASP A 184 8.20 -0.22 -12.77
C ASP A 184 8.82 -1.62 -12.86
N THR A 185 9.14 -2.22 -11.71
CA THR A 185 9.66 -3.61 -11.62
C THR A 185 8.55 -4.68 -11.61
N LYS A 186 7.28 -4.30 -11.40
CA LYS A 186 6.14 -5.19 -11.16
C LYS A 186 6.34 -6.15 -9.97
N VAL A 187 7.21 -5.79 -9.02
CA VAL A 187 7.54 -6.60 -7.84
C VAL A 187 7.26 -5.83 -6.56
N ASN A 188 6.41 -6.38 -5.68
CA ASN A 188 5.90 -5.71 -4.48
C ASN A 188 5.24 -4.35 -4.77
N GLY A 189 4.72 -4.15 -5.98
CA GLY A 189 4.22 -2.85 -6.46
C GLY A 189 2.91 -2.40 -5.84
N ALA A 190 2.17 -3.28 -5.14
CA ALA A 190 0.98 -2.90 -4.41
C ALA A 190 1.27 -1.82 -3.34
N ALA A 191 2.51 -1.78 -2.82
CA ALA A 191 2.95 -0.76 -1.88
C ALA A 191 2.78 0.67 -2.42
N ALA A 192 2.70 0.88 -3.73
CA ALA A 192 2.49 2.20 -4.33
C ALA A 192 1.23 2.90 -3.80
N ILE A 193 0.21 2.14 -3.38
CA ILE A 193 -1.02 2.72 -2.80
C ILE A 193 -0.78 3.45 -1.47
N LEU A 194 0.34 3.18 -0.79
CA LEU A 194 0.69 3.82 0.48
C LEU A 194 1.01 5.31 0.32
N ASN A 195 1.44 5.75 -0.87
CA ASN A 195 1.77 7.15 -1.09
C ASN A 195 0.50 7.99 -1.29
N ASP A 196 0.33 9.00 -0.45
CA ASP A 196 -0.82 9.92 -0.44
C ASP A 196 -0.94 10.73 -1.74
N ASP A 197 0.18 11.13 -2.33
CA ASP A 197 0.21 11.89 -3.58
C ASP A 197 -0.25 11.01 -4.75
N ILE A 198 0.15 9.73 -4.76
CA ILE A 198 -0.33 8.76 -5.76
C ILE A 198 -1.84 8.55 -5.62
N ARG A 199 -2.37 8.38 -4.41
CA ARG A 199 -3.83 8.23 -4.20
C ARG A 199 -4.60 9.47 -4.65
N GLN A 200 -4.03 10.66 -4.46
CA GLN A 200 -4.60 11.90 -4.94
C GLN A 200 -4.57 11.99 -6.47
N GLU A 201 -3.45 11.67 -7.12
CA GLU A 201 -3.33 11.62 -8.58
C GLU A 201 -4.37 10.66 -9.20
N ILE A 202 -4.52 9.48 -8.61
CA ILE A 202 -5.55 8.51 -9.01
C ILE A 202 -6.93 9.16 -8.86
N ALA A 203 -7.25 9.76 -7.72
CA ALA A 203 -8.55 10.36 -7.47
C ALA A 203 -8.84 11.59 -8.36
N GLU A 204 -7.83 12.34 -8.79
CA GLU A 204 -7.99 13.40 -9.79
C GLU A 204 -8.41 12.83 -11.15
N LYS A 205 -7.94 11.63 -11.49
CA LYS A 205 -8.25 10.95 -12.75
C LYS A 205 -9.57 10.20 -12.73
N VAL A 206 -9.93 9.54 -11.62
CA VAL A 206 -11.09 8.64 -11.55
C VAL A 206 -12.12 8.97 -10.46
N GLY A 207 -11.89 10.00 -9.64
CA GLY A 207 -12.74 10.34 -8.51
C GLY A 207 -12.56 9.40 -7.30
N ASP A 208 -13.61 9.25 -6.49
CA ASP A 208 -13.62 8.22 -5.45
C ASP A 208 -13.51 6.83 -6.10
N PHE A 209 -12.68 5.95 -5.54
CA PHE A 209 -12.40 4.64 -6.12
C PHE A 209 -12.46 3.51 -5.10
N TYR A 210 -12.68 2.30 -5.61
CA TYR A 210 -12.40 1.05 -4.91
C TYR A 210 -10.98 0.58 -5.22
N MET A 211 -10.33 -0.02 -4.22
CA MET A 211 -9.04 -0.68 -4.35
C MET A 211 -9.20 -2.16 -3.98
N LEU A 212 -8.76 -3.04 -4.87
CA LEU A 212 -8.82 -4.50 -4.74
C LEU A 212 -7.40 -5.05 -4.56
N PRO A 213 -7.02 -5.48 -3.33
CA PRO A 213 -5.68 -5.95 -3.01
C PRO A 213 -5.61 -7.48 -3.05
N SER A 214 -5.71 -8.07 -4.24
CA SER A 214 -5.53 -9.53 -4.33
C SER A 214 -4.07 -9.96 -4.22
N SER A 215 -3.13 -9.10 -4.60
CA SER A 215 -1.71 -9.43 -4.82
C SER A 215 -0.77 -8.43 -4.14
N ILE A 216 0.39 -8.88 -3.62
CA ILE A 216 1.46 -7.99 -3.15
C ILE A 216 2.11 -7.19 -4.30
N HIS A 217 1.95 -7.64 -5.54
CA HIS A 217 2.64 -7.09 -6.71
C HIS A 217 1.88 -5.93 -7.36
N GLU A 218 0.56 -5.89 -7.22
CA GLU A 218 -0.30 -4.85 -7.78
C GLU A 218 -1.63 -4.75 -7.04
N THR A 219 -2.26 -3.58 -7.13
CA THR A 219 -3.65 -3.37 -6.72
C THR A 219 -4.48 -2.97 -7.92
N LEU A 220 -5.70 -3.50 -8.03
CA LEU A 220 -6.65 -3.05 -9.03
C LEU A 220 -7.46 -1.87 -8.47
N ILE A 221 -7.64 -0.85 -9.29
CA ILE A 221 -8.39 0.36 -8.96
C ILE A 221 -9.60 0.45 -9.86
N LEU A 222 -10.77 0.64 -9.25
CA LEU A 222 -12.04 0.76 -9.97
C LEU A 222 -12.76 2.05 -9.55
N PRO A 223 -13.15 2.92 -10.49
CA PRO A 223 -13.97 4.09 -10.20
C PRO A 223 -15.30 3.67 -9.54
N LYS A 224 -15.76 4.39 -8.50
CA LYS A 224 -17.04 4.04 -7.85
C LYS A 224 -18.25 4.24 -8.74
N ASP A 225 -18.15 5.11 -9.74
CA ASP A 225 -19.21 5.36 -10.72
C ASP A 225 -19.28 4.30 -11.84
N ALA A 226 -18.38 3.30 -11.82
CA ALA A 226 -18.44 2.15 -12.72
C ALA A 226 -19.67 1.25 -12.50
N GLY A 227 -20.44 1.47 -11.42
CA GLY A 227 -21.74 0.85 -11.19
C GLY A 227 -21.71 -0.56 -10.59
N MET A 228 -20.57 -0.99 -10.05
CA MET A 228 -20.44 -2.24 -9.29
C MET A 228 -20.57 -1.98 -7.79
N GLU A 229 -21.34 -2.84 -7.12
CA GLU A 229 -21.49 -2.83 -5.67
C GLU A 229 -20.27 -3.48 -5.01
N PHE A 230 -19.83 -2.96 -3.86
CA PHE A 230 -18.61 -3.45 -3.20
C PHE A 230 -18.68 -4.95 -2.85
N LYS A 231 -19.88 -5.50 -2.59
CA LYS A 231 -20.07 -6.92 -2.29
C LYS A 231 -19.76 -7.83 -3.48
N GLU A 232 -20.06 -7.36 -4.70
CA GLU A 232 -19.73 -8.09 -5.92
C GLU A 232 -18.22 -8.07 -6.13
N LEU A 233 -17.59 -6.91 -5.90
CA LEU A 233 -16.13 -6.77 -5.95
C LEU A 233 -15.43 -7.65 -4.90
N GLU A 234 -15.96 -7.72 -3.67
CA GLU A 234 -15.40 -8.54 -2.61
C GLU A 234 -15.47 -10.04 -2.95
N GLN A 235 -16.58 -10.49 -3.54
CA GLN A 235 -16.69 -11.84 -4.05
C GLN A 235 -15.64 -12.13 -5.15
N MET A 236 -15.41 -11.18 -6.06
CA MET A 236 -14.37 -11.31 -7.09
C MET A 236 -12.97 -11.41 -6.48
N VAL A 237 -12.65 -10.57 -5.49
CA VAL A 237 -11.35 -10.61 -4.78
C VAL A 237 -11.14 -11.99 -4.14
N GLN A 238 -12.15 -12.50 -3.43
CA GLN A 238 -12.09 -13.81 -2.79
C GLN A 238 -11.89 -14.95 -3.79
N GLU A 239 -12.60 -14.92 -4.93
CA GLU A 239 -12.45 -15.92 -5.99
C GLU A 239 -11.03 -15.91 -6.59
N VAL A 240 -10.52 -14.72 -6.92
CA VAL A 240 -9.16 -14.54 -7.46
C VAL A 240 -8.12 -15.01 -6.45
N ASN A 241 -8.25 -14.62 -5.18
CA ASN A 241 -7.35 -15.04 -4.12
C ASN A 241 -7.32 -16.57 -4.01
N GLN A 242 -8.48 -17.23 -4.01
CA GLN A 242 -8.57 -18.68 -3.84
C GLN A 242 -8.04 -19.47 -5.04
N THR A 243 -8.11 -18.94 -6.25
CA THR A 243 -7.86 -19.70 -7.48
C THR A 243 -6.61 -19.29 -8.26
N GLN A 244 -6.18 -18.03 -8.17
CA GLN A 244 -5.12 -17.47 -9.03
C GLN A 244 -3.92 -16.92 -8.27
N VAL A 245 -4.04 -16.63 -6.96
CA VAL A 245 -2.95 -16.01 -6.19
C VAL A 245 -2.35 -16.99 -5.20
N ALA A 246 -1.02 -17.08 -5.17
CA ALA A 246 -0.31 -17.91 -4.20
C ALA A 246 -0.57 -17.41 -2.76
N PRO A 247 -0.73 -18.30 -1.76
CA PRO A 247 -1.02 -17.90 -0.39
C PRO A 247 -0.07 -16.86 0.21
N GLY A 248 1.22 -16.89 -0.16
CA GLY A 248 2.23 -15.93 0.31
C GLY A 248 2.21 -14.57 -0.37
N GLU A 249 1.41 -14.42 -1.43
CA GLU A 249 1.28 -13.19 -2.23
C GLU A 249 -0.10 -12.52 -2.06
N ARG A 250 -1.00 -13.12 -1.27
CA ARG A 250 -2.34 -12.57 -1.01
C ARG A 250 -2.25 -11.41 -0.02
N LEU A 251 -2.93 -10.30 -0.34
CA LEU A 251 -3.00 -9.14 0.56
C LEU A 251 -4.29 -9.14 1.39
N SER A 252 -5.47 -9.13 0.79
CA SER A 252 -6.73 -9.19 1.56
C SER A 252 -7.87 -9.77 0.74
N ASP A 253 -8.85 -10.35 1.44
CA ASP A 253 -10.14 -10.77 0.89
C ASP A 253 -11.17 -9.61 0.87
N HIS A 254 -10.81 -8.44 1.40
CA HIS A 254 -11.66 -7.26 1.49
C HIS A 254 -11.41 -6.26 0.37
N VAL A 255 -12.46 -5.49 0.06
CA VAL A 255 -12.39 -4.32 -0.82
C VAL A 255 -12.20 -3.07 0.03
N TYR A 256 -11.38 -2.16 -0.48
CA TYR A 256 -11.12 -0.88 0.14
C TYR A 256 -11.76 0.25 -0.64
N GLU A 257 -12.12 1.31 0.06
CA GLU A 257 -12.63 2.56 -0.49
C GLU A 257 -11.67 3.70 -0.19
N TYR A 258 -11.40 4.49 -1.22
CA TYR A 258 -10.76 5.78 -1.03
C TYR A 258 -11.81 6.91 -1.09
N ASP A 259 -11.79 7.76 -0.08
CA ASP A 259 -12.59 9.00 0.01
C ASP A 259 -11.68 10.17 -0.39
N ALA A 260 -11.86 10.70 -1.60
CA ALA A 260 -10.98 11.73 -2.14
C ALA A 260 -11.08 13.07 -1.39
N LYS A 261 -12.16 13.29 -0.63
CA LYS A 261 -12.33 14.53 0.16
C LYS A 261 -11.58 14.49 1.48
N GLU A 262 -11.54 13.31 2.10
CA GLU A 262 -10.89 13.11 3.40
C GLU A 262 -9.49 12.51 3.27
N HIS A 263 -9.08 12.11 2.06
CA HIS A 263 -7.80 11.47 1.76
C HIS A 263 -7.55 10.16 2.54
N GLU A 264 -8.62 9.41 2.81
CA GLU A 264 -8.56 8.20 3.62
C GLU A 264 -8.94 6.96 2.81
N LEU A 265 -8.17 5.89 3.02
CA LEU A 265 -8.39 4.55 2.49
C LEU A 265 -8.87 3.64 3.64
N PHE A 266 -9.99 2.93 3.48
CA PHE A 266 -10.60 2.10 4.53
C PHE A 266 -11.40 0.94 3.95
N HIS A 267 -11.72 -0.09 4.72
CA HIS A 267 -12.55 -1.22 4.25
C HIS A 267 -13.97 -0.78 3.87
N SER A 268 -14.48 -1.29 2.75
CA SER A 268 -15.83 -1.00 2.25
C SER A 268 -16.94 -1.41 3.23
N ASP A 269 -16.78 -2.52 3.95
CA ASP A 269 -17.77 -3.01 4.91
C ASP A 269 -17.97 -2.08 6.12
N ARG A 270 -16.97 -1.25 6.43
CA ARG A 270 -17.00 -0.22 7.49
C ARG A 270 -17.56 1.12 7.02
N ALA A 271 -17.91 1.28 5.74
CA ALA A 271 -18.38 2.55 5.19
C ALA A 271 -19.62 3.09 5.92
N GLU A 272 -20.61 2.24 6.23
CA GLU A 272 -21.83 2.64 6.93
C GLU A 272 -21.56 3.08 8.39
N GLU A 273 -20.75 2.32 9.12
CA GLU A 273 -20.38 2.66 10.50
C GLU A 273 -19.61 3.97 10.55
N ARG A 274 -18.69 4.16 9.59
CA ARG A 274 -17.91 5.38 9.42
C ARG A 274 -18.79 6.59 9.10
N ALA A 275 -19.78 6.44 8.22
CA ALA A 275 -20.75 7.50 7.92
C ALA A 275 -21.52 7.93 9.18
N LYS A 276 -22.01 6.97 9.98
CA LYS A 276 -22.72 7.24 11.25
C LYS A 276 -21.83 7.96 12.26
N GLN A 277 -20.59 7.50 12.46
CA GLN A 277 -19.63 8.16 13.35
C GLN A 277 -19.29 9.59 12.90
N LYS A 278 -19.24 9.85 11.58
CA LYS A 278 -19.02 11.18 11.02
C LYS A 278 -20.22 12.11 11.29
N GLU A 279 -21.45 11.64 11.10
CA GLU A 279 -22.66 12.39 11.43
C GLU A 279 -22.72 12.74 12.92
N GLU A 280 -22.46 11.76 13.81
CA GLU A 280 -22.42 11.99 15.26
C GLU A 280 -21.33 13.00 15.67
N LYS A 281 -20.13 12.93 15.07
CA LYS A 281 -19.05 13.90 15.33
C LYS A 281 -19.45 15.31 14.85
N ARG A 282 -20.11 15.42 13.70
CA ARG A 282 -20.55 16.69 13.12
C ARG A 282 -21.68 17.33 13.93
N ASP A 283 -22.63 16.53 14.41
CA ASP A 283 -23.73 16.98 15.28
C ASP A 283 -23.20 17.43 16.63
N ASN A 284 -22.31 16.66 17.26
CA ASN A 284 -21.64 17.04 18.49
C ASN A 284 -20.82 18.34 18.33
N ARG A 285 -20.16 18.54 17.17
CA ARG A 285 -19.43 19.77 16.89
C ARG A 285 -20.39 20.96 16.74
N HIS A 286 -21.51 20.80 16.03
CA HIS A 286 -22.53 21.84 15.90
C HIS A 286 -23.17 22.20 17.25
N GLU A 287 -23.47 21.20 18.08
CA GLU A 287 -24.03 21.43 19.42
C GLU A 287 -23.06 22.19 20.32
N ARG A 288 -21.76 21.82 20.30
CA ARG A 288 -20.70 22.55 21.03
C ARG A 288 -20.55 24.00 20.58
N VAL A 289 -20.68 24.28 19.28
CA VAL A 289 -20.64 25.66 18.74
C VAL A 289 -21.87 26.44 19.20
N SER A 290 -23.07 25.87 19.08
CA SER A 290 -24.32 26.51 19.52
C SER A 290 -24.32 26.86 21.02
N VAL A 291 -23.79 25.98 21.86
CA VAL A 291 -23.69 26.23 23.31
C VAL A 291 -22.70 27.37 23.61
N LYS A 292 -21.58 27.45 22.88
CA LYS A 292 -20.61 28.56 23.02
C LYS A 292 -21.21 29.91 22.63
N GLU A 293 -21.97 29.97 21.54
CA GLU A 293 -22.65 31.20 21.09
C GLU A 293 -23.69 31.66 22.13
N LYS A 294 -24.53 30.74 22.63
CA LYS A 294 -25.51 31.04 23.69
C LYS A 294 -24.86 31.52 24.99
N LEU A 295 -23.67 31.02 25.33
CA LEU A 295 -22.91 31.48 26.50
C LEU A 295 -22.35 32.90 26.30
N ALA A 296 -21.88 33.21 25.09
CA ALA A 296 -21.35 34.53 24.74
C ALA A 296 -22.47 35.59 24.79
N GLU A 297 -23.63 35.32 24.19
CA GLU A 297 -24.79 36.21 24.23
C GLU A 297 -25.27 36.48 25.67
N LYS A 298 -25.30 35.44 26.52
CA LYS A 298 -25.64 35.60 27.94
C LYS A 298 -24.61 36.44 28.70
N LYS A 299 -23.31 36.28 28.42
CA LYS A 299 -22.26 37.13 29.00
C LYS A 299 -22.45 38.59 28.60
N ASP A 300 -22.71 38.87 27.32
CA ASP A 300 -22.92 40.23 26.84
C ASP A 300 -24.19 40.87 27.43
N ALA A 301 -25.26 40.09 27.60
CA ALA A 301 -26.48 40.55 28.27
C ALA A 301 -26.23 40.89 29.76
N VAL A 302 -25.44 40.09 30.47
CA VAL A 302 -25.07 40.35 31.88
C VAL A 302 -24.19 41.60 32.00
N ILE A 303 -23.24 41.79 31.09
CA ILE A 303 -22.38 42.99 31.04
C ILE A 303 -23.24 44.24 30.79
N LYS A 304 -24.19 44.20 29.85
CA LYS A 304 -25.13 45.30 29.60
C LYS A 304 -26.05 45.59 30.79
N MET A 305 -26.52 44.56 31.50
CA MET A 305 -27.33 44.73 32.71
C MET A 305 -26.55 45.36 33.89
N ASN A 306 -25.26 45.02 34.03
CA ASN A 306 -24.42 45.59 35.09
C ASN A 306 -24.01 47.04 34.78
N ALA A 307 -23.73 47.37 33.51
CA ALA A 307 -23.46 48.75 33.08
C ALA A 307 -24.67 49.69 33.30
N GLY A 308 -25.91 49.17 33.19
CA GLY A 308 -27.13 49.94 33.47
C GLY A 308 -27.38 50.25 34.95
N LYS A 309 -26.74 49.53 35.89
CA LYS A 309 -26.90 49.75 37.34
C LYS A 309 -25.95 50.78 37.94
N GLU A 310 -24.86 51.14 37.26
CA GLU A 310 -23.90 52.15 37.75
C GLU A 310 -24.30 53.61 37.45
N HIS A 311 -25.43 53.86 36.78
CA HIS A 311 -25.88 55.21 36.42
C HIS A 311 -27.10 55.75 37.19
N SER A 312 -27.53 55.10 38.26
CA SER A 312 -28.63 55.59 39.12
C SER A 312 -28.19 55.95 40.54
N ALA A 313 -27.19 56.83 40.68
CA ALA A 313 -26.94 57.53 41.95
C ALA A 313 -27.84 58.78 42.07
N PRO A 314 -28.65 58.95 43.13
CA PRO A 314 -29.60 60.04 43.22
C PRO A 314 -28.93 61.39 43.53
N LYS A 315 -29.25 62.42 42.73
CA LYS A 315 -28.87 63.82 42.98
C LYS A 315 -29.41 64.30 44.33
N LYS A 316 -28.53 64.50 45.31
CA LYS A 316 -28.84 65.25 46.55
C LYS A 316 -29.15 66.71 46.21
N ARG A 317 -30.39 67.14 46.44
CA ARG A 317 -30.78 68.57 46.53
C ARG A 317 -30.10 69.19 47.76
N LYS A 318 -29.38 70.29 47.57
CA LYS A 318 -28.96 71.19 48.66
C LYS A 318 -30.00 72.32 48.79
N GLN A 319 -30.51 72.52 50.01
CA GLN A 319 -30.97 73.82 50.50
C GLN A 319 -29.75 74.62 50.98
#